data_AF-A0A1H7E4B0-F1
#
_entry.id   AF-A0A1H7E4B0-F1
#
_cell.length_a   1.000
_cell.length_b   1.000
_cell.length_c   1.000
_cell.angle_alpha   90.00
_cell.angle_beta   90.00
_cell.angle_gamma   90.00
#
_symmetry.space_group_name_H-M   'P 1'
#
loop_
_entity.id
_entity.type
_entity.pdbx_description
1 polymer ?
#
loop_
_entity_poly.entity_id
_entity_poly.type
_entity_poly.pdbx_seq_one_letter_code
_entity_poly.pdbx_strand_id
1 'polypeptide(L)'
;MRQALIARAGGRILYPMTRDLVNDICKDFPGAEVSDPWGGGHDAWKVGGKMFACVGTVDDGVSVKTPDVETAAMLIEAGVGRRAPYFHRSWIKLPWEADPEELHHRLGMSYDIVRGGLTKKAQAALPPREGG
;
A
#
# COMPACT_ATOMS: atom_id res chain seq x y z
N MET A 1 7.37 21.45 -5.12
CA MET A 1 6.63 21.09 -6.35
C MET A 1 5.14 21.19 -6.06
N ARG A 2 4.34 21.94 -6.83
CA ARG A 2 2.88 22.00 -6.65
C ARG A 2 2.25 20.74 -7.26
N GLN A 3 1.67 19.86 -6.45
CA GLN A 3 0.89 18.72 -6.93
C GLN A 3 -0.38 19.22 -7.65
N ALA A 4 -0.75 18.57 -8.75
CA ALA A 4 -1.92 18.93 -9.57
C ALA A 4 -3.22 18.58 -8.82
N LEU A 5 -4.13 19.55 -8.72
CA LEU A 5 -5.43 19.39 -8.05
C LEU A 5 -6.44 18.77 -9.02
N ILE A 6 -7.14 17.70 -8.64
CA ILE A 6 -8.28 17.18 -9.40
C ILE A 6 -9.57 17.70 -8.76
N ALA A 7 -10.31 18.53 -9.49
CA ALA A 7 -11.60 19.07 -9.04
C ALA A 7 -12.75 18.09 -9.34
N ARG A 8 -13.65 17.89 -8.38
CA ARG A 8 -14.97 17.27 -8.57
C ARG A 8 -16.07 18.04 -7.83
N ALA A 9 -17.30 17.93 -8.33
CA ALA A 9 -18.49 18.48 -7.68
C ALA A 9 -18.72 17.77 -6.34
N GLY A 10 -18.62 18.51 -5.23
CA GLY A 10 -18.74 17.96 -3.86
C GLY A 10 -17.79 18.54 -2.81
N GLY A 11 -16.94 19.50 -3.17
CA GLY A 11 -16.23 20.35 -2.18
C GLY A 11 -14.98 19.75 -1.51
N ARG A 12 -14.62 18.49 -1.80
CA ARG A 12 -13.31 17.92 -1.42
C ARG A 12 -12.34 17.97 -2.61
N ILE A 13 -11.19 18.58 -2.39
CA ILE A 13 -10.06 18.53 -3.32
C ILE A 13 -9.49 17.11 -3.26
N LEU A 14 -9.55 16.39 -4.38
CA LEU A 14 -8.86 15.10 -4.49
C LEU A 14 -7.45 15.39 -4.99
N TYR A 15 -6.47 15.13 -4.13
CA TYR A 15 -5.08 15.04 -4.55
C TYR A 15 -4.92 13.69 -5.25
N PRO A 16 -4.35 13.64 -6.47
CA PRO A 16 -4.00 12.37 -7.08
C PRO A 16 -3.09 11.61 -6.13
N MET A 17 -3.34 10.31 -5.99
CA MET A 17 -2.46 9.46 -5.23
C MET A 17 -1.14 9.36 -5.99
N THR A 18 -0.02 9.42 -5.27
CA THR A 18 1.31 9.42 -5.87
C THR A 18 2.21 8.46 -5.12
N ARG A 19 3.28 8.05 -5.79
CA ARG A 19 4.41 7.37 -5.18
C ARG A 19 4.93 8.11 -3.94
N ASP A 20 5.03 9.43 -4.00
CA ASP A 20 5.48 10.25 -2.85
C ASP A 20 4.52 10.13 -1.67
N LEU A 21 3.20 10.17 -1.91
CA LEU A 21 2.20 9.98 -0.86
C LEU A 21 2.28 8.57 -0.25
N VAL A 22 2.45 7.53 -1.07
CA VAL A 22 2.68 6.15 -0.58
C VAL A 22 3.92 6.11 0.30
N ASN A 23 5.01 6.74 -0.15
CA ASN A 23 6.25 6.77 0.59
C ASN A 23 6.09 7.52 1.91
N ASP A 24 5.39 8.64 1.94
CA ASP A 24 5.16 9.41 3.17
C ASP A 24 4.31 8.64 4.19
N ILE A 25 3.22 7.98 3.75
CA ILE A 25 2.39 7.13 4.63
C ILE A 25 3.22 5.96 5.19
N CYS A 26 3.95 5.25 4.33
CA CYS A 26 4.66 4.04 4.72
C CYS A 26 5.85 4.30 5.65
N LYS A 27 6.51 5.47 5.54
CA LYS A 27 7.62 5.87 6.43
C LYS A 27 7.19 5.94 7.89
N ASP A 28 5.93 6.29 8.15
CA ASP A 28 5.39 6.43 9.50
C ASP A 28 4.98 5.08 10.12
N PHE A 29 5.00 3.99 9.35
CA PHE A 29 4.69 2.68 9.89
C PHE A 29 5.87 2.10 10.73
N PRO A 30 5.62 1.65 11.98
CA PRO A 30 6.68 1.25 12.90
C PRO A 30 7.58 0.09 12.42
N GLY A 31 8.85 0.39 12.09
CA GLY A 31 9.79 -0.60 11.58
C GLY A 31 9.55 -0.96 10.12
N ALA A 32 8.87 -0.07 9.38
CA ALA A 32 8.83 -0.13 7.94
C ALA A 32 10.18 0.29 7.32
N GLU A 33 10.57 -0.40 6.27
CA GLU A 33 11.77 -0.13 5.49
C GLU A 33 11.41 -0.16 4.00
N VAL A 34 12.04 0.71 3.21
CA VAL A 34 11.93 0.68 1.75
C VAL A 34 13.22 0.17 1.15
N SER A 35 13.10 -0.65 0.11
CA SER A 35 14.23 -1.16 -0.66
C SER A 35 13.89 -1.16 -2.14
N ASP A 36 14.91 -1.05 -2.99
CA ASP A 36 14.81 -1.33 -4.42
C ASP A 36 15.57 -2.64 -4.71
N PRO A 37 14.99 -3.81 -4.43
CA PRO A 37 15.71 -5.08 -4.52
C PRO A 37 16.08 -5.46 -5.97
N TRP A 38 15.57 -4.74 -6.96
CA TRP A 38 15.83 -4.99 -8.38
C TRP A 38 16.66 -3.87 -9.05
N GLY A 39 17.04 -2.81 -8.32
CA GLY A 39 17.86 -1.70 -8.82
C GLY A 39 17.23 -0.91 -9.97
N GLY A 40 15.90 -0.97 -10.10
CA GLY A 40 15.16 -0.46 -11.25
C GLY A 40 14.20 0.68 -10.93
N GLY A 41 14.17 1.19 -9.69
CA GLY A 41 13.22 2.22 -9.26
C GLY A 41 11.91 1.65 -8.68
N HIS A 42 11.98 0.49 -8.01
CA HIS A 42 10.85 -0.05 -7.26
C HIS A 42 10.88 0.44 -5.82
N ASP A 43 9.74 0.84 -5.29
CA ASP A 43 9.60 1.12 -3.85
C ASP A 43 8.96 -0.11 -3.19
N ALA A 44 9.80 -1.06 -2.78
CA ALA A 44 9.36 -2.25 -2.06
C ALA A 44 9.40 -2.02 -0.54
N TRP A 45 8.23 -1.69 0.01
CA TRP A 45 8.01 -1.45 1.42
C TRP A 45 7.81 -2.74 2.20
N LYS A 46 8.58 -2.90 3.29
CA LYS A 46 8.64 -4.12 4.10
C LYS A 46 8.53 -3.80 5.59
N VAL A 47 8.07 -4.76 6.37
CA VAL A 47 8.13 -4.77 7.83
C VAL A 47 8.69 -6.11 8.29
N GLY A 48 9.75 -6.07 9.11
CA GLY A 48 10.45 -7.29 9.53
C GLY A 48 10.93 -8.16 8.35
N GLY A 49 11.39 -7.52 7.26
CA GLY A 49 11.83 -8.21 6.05
C GLY A 49 10.72 -8.80 5.16
N LYS A 50 9.44 -8.55 5.46
CA LYS A 50 8.29 -9.01 4.66
C LYS A 50 7.59 -7.84 3.98
N MET A 51 7.33 -7.97 2.68
CA MET A 51 6.72 -6.90 1.87
C MET A 51 5.25 -6.70 2.23
N PHE A 52 4.82 -5.43 2.33
CA PHE A 52 3.42 -5.04 2.51
C PHE A 52 2.95 -4.02 1.46
N ALA A 53 3.84 -3.29 0.80
CA ALA A 53 3.48 -2.45 -0.32
C ALA A 53 4.57 -2.45 -1.39
N CYS A 54 4.19 -2.28 -2.65
CA CYS A 54 5.14 -2.19 -3.76
C CYS A 54 4.65 -1.24 -4.85
N VAL A 55 5.44 -0.22 -5.16
CA VAL A 55 5.27 0.61 -6.36
C VAL A 55 6.25 0.13 -7.43
N GLY A 56 5.71 -0.25 -8.58
CA GLY A 56 6.50 -0.74 -9.72
C GLY A 56 7.02 0.39 -10.63
N THR A 57 7.89 0.05 -11.57
CA THR A 57 8.51 0.98 -12.53
C THR A 57 7.55 1.70 -13.46
N VAL A 58 6.41 1.06 -13.79
CA VAL A 58 5.36 1.67 -14.62
C VAL A 58 4.68 2.85 -13.90
N ASP A 59 4.85 2.93 -12.57
CA ASP A 59 4.34 4.01 -11.73
C ASP A 59 2.85 4.32 -11.97
N ASP A 60 2.03 3.26 -11.96
CA ASP A 60 0.58 3.30 -12.24
C ASP A 60 -0.28 2.94 -11.02
N GLY A 61 0.34 2.72 -9.86
CA GLY A 61 -0.33 2.32 -8.64
C GLY A 61 0.58 1.65 -7.62
N VAL A 62 0.00 1.31 -6.48
CA VAL A 62 0.66 0.56 -5.40
C VAL A 62 0.00 -0.80 -5.22
N SER A 63 0.80 -1.86 -5.15
CA SER A 63 0.33 -3.21 -4.83
C SER A 63 0.30 -3.41 -3.32
N VAL A 64 -0.82 -3.89 -2.78
CA VAL A 64 -1.06 -4.10 -1.34
C VAL A 64 -1.66 -5.48 -1.07
N LYS A 65 -1.38 -6.03 0.11
CA LYS A 65 -1.87 -7.32 0.59
C LYS A 65 -3.31 -7.20 1.09
N THR A 66 -4.14 -8.18 0.75
CA THR A 66 -5.46 -8.40 1.36
C THR A 66 -5.42 -9.61 2.30
N PRO A 67 -6.41 -9.76 3.21
CA PRO A 67 -6.47 -10.91 4.12
C PRO A 67 -6.43 -12.25 3.36
N ASP A 68 -7.23 -12.34 2.30
CA ASP A 68 -7.39 -13.53 1.49
C ASP A 68 -7.75 -13.19 0.02
N VAL A 69 -8.05 -14.22 -0.75
CA VAL A 69 -8.26 -14.15 -2.20
C VAL A 69 -9.66 -13.67 -2.52
N GLU A 70 -10.61 -14.06 -1.69
CA GLU A 70 -12.02 -13.71 -1.74
C GLU A 70 -12.17 -12.20 -1.54
N THR A 71 -11.47 -11.63 -0.56
CA THR A 71 -11.41 -10.18 -0.33
C THR A 71 -10.75 -9.46 -1.50
N ALA A 72 -9.66 -10.00 -2.06
CA ALA A 72 -9.03 -9.39 -3.25
C ALA A 72 -9.98 -9.38 -4.46
N ALA A 73 -10.68 -10.49 -4.72
CA ALA A 73 -11.65 -10.60 -5.79
C ALA A 73 -12.80 -9.60 -5.60
N MET A 74 -13.38 -9.54 -4.40
CA MET A 74 -14.44 -8.60 -4.07
C MET A 74 -14.03 -7.14 -4.30
N LEU A 75 -12.82 -6.74 -3.88
CA LEU A 75 -12.32 -5.37 -4.08
C LEU A 75 -12.08 -5.05 -5.56
N ILE A 76 -11.62 -6.03 -6.34
CA ILE A 76 -11.44 -5.87 -7.79
C ILE A 76 -12.81 -5.73 -8.48
N GLU A 77 -13.78 -6.57 -8.13
CA GLU A 77 -15.14 -6.53 -8.68
C GLU A 77 -15.87 -5.22 -8.34
N ALA A 78 -15.64 -4.68 -7.13
CA ALA A 78 -16.16 -3.39 -6.70
C ALA A 78 -15.44 -2.18 -7.35
N GLY A 79 -14.39 -2.41 -8.14
CA GLY A 79 -13.63 -1.36 -8.81
C GLY A 79 -12.66 -0.58 -7.91
N VAL A 80 -12.43 -1.05 -6.68
CA VAL A 80 -11.49 -0.43 -5.72
C VAL A 80 -10.04 -0.58 -6.21
N GLY A 81 -9.72 -1.73 -6.79
CA GLY A 81 -8.39 -2.04 -7.27
C GLY A 81 -8.40 -2.92 -8.52
N ARG A 82 -7.20 -3.27 -8.97
CA ARG A 82 -6.96 -4.16 -10.11
C ARG A 82 -6.12 -5.34 -9.66
N ARG A 83 -6.02 -6.38 -10.49
CA ARG A 83 -5.08 -7.49 -10.25
C ARG A 83 -3.65 -6.93 -10.15
N ALA A 84 -2.93 -7.27 -9.09
CA ALA A 84 -1.50 -6.96 -8.97
C ALA A 84 -0.66 -7.96 -9.79
N PRO A 85 0.00 -7.54 -10.89
CA PRO A 85 0.84 -8.43 -11.68
C PRO A 85 2.02 -8.95 -10.85
N TYR A 86 2.42 -10.21 -11.07
CA TYR A 86 3.54 -10.87 -10.37
C TYR A 86 3.35 -11.12 -8.86
N PHE A 87 2.24 -10.69 -8.27
CA PHE A 87 1.89 -11.00 -6.89
C PHE A 87 0.94 -12.19 -6.79
N HIS A 88 0.90 -12.82 -5.61
CA HIS A 88 -0.12 -13.81 -5.28
C HIS A 88 -1.53 -13.19 -5.39
N ARG A 89 -2.54 -14.00 -5.73
CA ARG A 89 -3.94 -13.59 -5.95
C ARG A 89 -4.64 -12.88 -4.77
N SER A 90 -4.06 -12.91 -3.58
CA SER A 90 -4.49 -12.13 -2.41
C SER A 90 -3.85 -10.72 -2.35
N TRP A 91 -3.48 -10.16 -3.50
CA TRP A 91 -2.89 -8.84 -3.61
C TRP A 91 -3.62 -8.09 -4.71
N ILE A 92 -3.85 -6.80 -4.46
CA ILE A 92 -4.48 -5.90 -5.42
C ILE A 92 -3.54 -4.73 -5.69
N LYS A 93 -3.68 -4.12 -6.87
CA LYS A 93 -3.07 -2.84 -7.20
C LYS A 93 -4.11 -1.73 -7.07
N LEU A 94 -3.86 -0.76 -6.21
CA LEU A 94 -4.62 0.48 -6.16
C LEU A 94 -4.05 1.42 -7.21
N PRO A 95 -4.83 1.76 -8.26
CA PRO A 95 -4.35 2.68 -9.29
C PRO A 95 -4.37 4.12 -8.75
N TRP A 96 -3.57 5.02 -9.30
CA TRP A 96 -3.46 6.40 -8.78
C TRP A 96 -4.76 7.22 -8.81
N GLU A 97 -5.74 6.78 -9.60
CA GLU A 97 -7.07 7.40 -9.68
C GLU A 97 -8.05 6.92 -8.59
N ALA A 98 -7.69 5.94 -7.75
CA ALA A 98 -8.52 5.55 -6.61
C ALA A 98 -8.57 6.63 -5.51
N ASP A 99 -9.47 6.44 -4.55
CA ASP A 99 -9.72 7.41 -3.47
C ASP A 99 -8.52 7.48 -2.50
N PRO A 100 -8.00 8.68 -2.16
CA PRO A 100 -6.95 8.83 -1.16
C PRO A 100 -7.27 8.23 0.23
N GLU A 101 -8.54 8.27 0.67
CA GLU A 101 -8.95 7.63 1.92
C GLU A 101 -8.79 6.10 1.83
N GLU A 102 -9.10 5.54 0.66
CA GLU A 102 -8.94 4.11 0.37
C GLU A 102 -7.47 3.70 0.37
N LEU A 103 -6.58 4.53 -0.17
CA LEU A 103 -5.13 4.28 -0.11
C LEU A 103 -4.62 4.16 1.32
N HIS A 104 -4.94 5.14 2.16
CA HIS A 104 -4.46 5.15 3.55
C HIS A 104 -4.99 3.92 4.29
N HIS A 105 -6.28 3.62 4.14
CA HIS A 105 -6.92 2.46 4.75
C HIS A 105 -6.24 1.14 4.31
N ARG A 106 -6.05 0.95 3.00
CA ARG A 106 -5.51 -0.30 2.45
C ARG A 106 -4.02 -0.48 2.72
N LEU A 107 -3.22 0.59 2.74
CA LEU A 107 -1.82 0.53 3.19
C LEU A 107 -1.74 0.11 4.65
N GLY A 108 -2.59 0.69 5.51
CA GLY A 108 -2.69 0.32 6.92
C GLY A 108 -3.03 -1.16 7.11
N MET A 109 -4.12 -1.63 6.47
CA MET A 109 -4.54 -3.03 6.54
C MET A 109 -3.45 -3.99 6.04
N SER A 110 -2.84 -3.68 4.90
CA SER A 110 -1.78 -4.50 4.31
C SER A 110 -0.59 -4.65 5.28
N TYR A 111 -0.17 -3.54 5.87
CA TYR A 111 0.87 -3.52 6.89
C TYR A 111 0.47 -4.38 8.11
N ASP A 112 -0.76 -4.27 8.61
CA ASP A 112 -1.22 -5.03 9.78
C ASP A 112 -1.27 -6.53 9.52
N ILE A 113 -1.75 -6.94 8.33
CA ILE A 113 -1.75 -8.34 7.90
C ILE A 113 -0.32 -8.90 7.90
N VAL A 114 0.62 -8.16 7.30
CA VAL A 114 2.00 -8.62 7.15
C VAL A 114 2.74 -8.61 8.48
N ARG A 115 2.61 -7.56 9.29
CA ARG A 115 3.17 -7.47 10.65
C ARG A 115 2.58 -8.56 11.55
N GLY A 116 1.28 -8.78 11.50
CA GLY A 116 0.58 -9.81 12.27
C GLY A 116 0.98 -11.24 11.88
N GLY A 117 1.40 -11.44 10.62
CA GLY A 117 1.93 -12.72 10.12
C GLY A 117 3.40 -13.00 10.48
N LEU A 118 4.13 -12.05 11.09
CA LEU A 118 5.50 -12.29 11.56
C LEU A 118 5.52 -13.23 12.77
N THR A 119 6.68 -13.84 13.05
CA THR A 119 6.86 -14.60 14.29
C THR A 119 6.74 -13.69 15.52
N LYS A 120 6.33 -14.21 16.67
CA LYS A 120 6.22 -13.41 17.90
C LYS A 120 7.53 -12.73 18.31
N LYS A 121 8.66 -13.40 18.08
CA LYS A 121 10.00 -12.81 18.27
C LYS A 121 10.24 -11.61 17.36
N ALA A 122 9.89 -11.71 16.08
CA ALA A 122 10.03 -10.61 15.14
C ALA A 122 9.07 -9.46 15.46
N GLN A 123 7.81 -9.75 15.83
CA GLN A 123 6.86 -8.73 16.27
C GLN A 123 7.35 -7.94 17.49
N ALA A 124 7.92 -8.63 18.48
CA ALA A 124 8.45 -8.01 19.70
C ALA A 124 9.70 -7.14 19.47
N ALA A 125 10.40 -7.33 18.34
CA ALA A 125 11.55 -6.51 17.95
C ALA A 125 11.17 -5.22 17.21
N LEU A 126 9.90 -5.06 16.84
CA LEU A 126 9.40 -3.88 16.14
C LEU A 126 8.86 -2.84 17.14
N PRO A 127 8.98 -1.53 16.86
CA PRO A 127 8.37 -0.51 17.70
C PRO A 127 6.85 -0.71 17.77
N PRO A 128 6.19 -0.28 18.87
CA PRO A 128 4.75 -0.43 19.04
C PRO A 128 3.96 0.14 17.87
N ARG A 129 2.84 -0.50 17.52
CA ARG A 129 1.85 0.03 16.59
C ARG A 129 0.63 0.45 17.38
N GLU A 130 0.33 1.73 17.36
CA GLU A 130 -0.89 2.28 17.93
C GLU A 130 -1.96 2.41 16.83
N GLY A 131 -3.22 2.05 17.15
CA GLY A 131 -4.39 2.31 16.31
C GLY A 131 -4.45 1.55 14.97
N GLY A 132 -4.54 0.22 15.01
CA GLY A 132 -4.97 -0.60 13.87
C GLY A 132 -6.50 -0.68 13.73
#